data_AF-A0A7V1NBZ8-F1
#
_entry.id   AF-A0A7V1NBZ8-F1
#
_cell.length_a   1.000
_cell.length_b   1.000
_cell.length_c   1.000
_cell.angle_alpha   90.00
_cell.angle_beta   90.00
_cell.angle_gamma   90.00
#
_symmetry.space_group_name_H-M   'P 1'
#
loop_
_entity.id
_entity.type
_entity.pdbx_description
1 polymer ?
#
loop_
_entity_poly.entity_id
_entity_poly.type
_entity_poly.pdbx_seq_one_letter_code
_entity_poly.pdbx_strand_id
1 'polypeptide(L)'
;MRRWAFFSNDSWKKPLRPEASADESSGSMSSGGFRPTAALARVLEGQGTIRVGTRNPAKLAAVERAFSPFATADGKLRIRPADVASGVPEQPIGWQEIVAGARNRARAAFESGDCALAVGLEDGLVRIPGAEEDGTEDRIGDRSVAGTFNVGCAWLTDGTREAHGFSAGFVYPEACLGPALRERAPIGDLFDTLWRHHRDASHGSAKTAPSGRMGGNIGRLTGGRLERSGYGAQAIVCALVRFLHTDLYDQDRAPGDRP
;
A
#
# COMPACT_ATOMS: atom_id res chain seq x y z
N MET A 1 -39.58 -8.37 -21.39
CA MET A 1 -38.26 -8.92 -21.79
C MET A 1 -37.61 -7.97 -22.79
N ARG A 2 -36.55 -7.25 -22.42
CA ARG A 2 -35.74 -6.44 -23.35
C ARG A 2 -34.30 -6.94 -23.25
N ARG A 3 -33.81 -7.53 -24.36
CA ARG A 3 -32.42 -7.99 -24.52
C ARG A 3 -31.51 -6.78 -24.70
N TRP A 4 -30.40 -6.74 -23.96
CA TRP A 4 -29.29 -5.83 -24.22
C TRP A 4 -28.34 -6.49 -25.24
N ALA A 5 -28.00 -5.76 -26.31
CA ALA A 5 -26.99 -6.17 -27.28
C ALA A 5 -25.60 -5.83 -26.73
N PHE A 6 -24.72 -6.83 -26.62
CA PHE A 6 -23.30 -6.62 -26.32
C PHE A 6 -22.58 -6.12 -27.58
N PHE A 7 -21.98 -4.93 -27.52
CA PHE A 7 -20.96 -4.51 -28.47
C PHE A 7 -19.63 -5.18 -28.08
N SER A 8 -19.15 -6.08 -28.93
CA SER A 8 -17.81 -6.67 -28.88
C SER A 8 -16.83 -5.71 -29.54
N ASN A 9 -15.99 -5.02 -28.77
CA ASN A 9 -14.82 -4.31 -29.31
C ASN A 9 -13.55 -5.05 -28.87
N ASP A 10 -13.00 -5.86 -29.79
CA ASP A 10 -11.88 -6.79 -29.55
C ASP A 10 -10.50 -6.12 -29.79
N SER A 11 -10.40 -4.82 -29.52
CA SER A 11 -9.24 -3.98 -29.88
C SER A 11 -8.04 -4.06 -28.91
N TRP A 12 -8.06 -4.96 -27.93
CA TRP A 12 -7.01 -5.11 -26.91
C TRP A 12 -6.05 -6.28 -27.12
N LYS A 13 -6.19 -7.06 -28.20
CA LYS A 13 -5.40 -8.29 -28.46
C LYS A 13 -4.19 -8.15 -29.39
N LYS A 14 -3.63 -6.95 -29.60
CA LYS A 14 -2.38 -6.81 -30.38
C LYS A 14 -1.18 -6.59 -29.46
N PRO A 15 -0.14 -7.46 -29.50
CA PRO A 15 1.12 -7.19 -28.82
C PRO A 15 1.88 -6.08 -29.55
N LEU A 16 2.33 -5.07 -28.80
CA LEU A 16 3.21 -4.01 -29.29
C LEU A 16 4.61 -4.62 -29.53
N ARG A 17 5.11 -4.53 -30.76
CA ARG A 17 6.51 -4.83 -31.08
C ARG A 17 7.36 -3.60 -30.74
N PRO A 18 8.57 -3.74 -30.18
CA PRO A 18 9.49 -2.62 -30.07
C PRO A 18 10.21 -2.43 -31.41
N GLU A 19 10.11 -1.22 -31.97
CA GLU A 19 11.05 -0.75 -32.99
C GLU A 19 12.33 -0.31 -32.28
N ALA A 20 13.45 -0.90 -32.70
CA ALA A 20 14.78 -0.51 -32.26
C ALA A 20 15.29 0.65 -33.12
N SER A 21 15.74 1.73 -32.49
CA SER A 21 16.64 2.69 -33.12
C SER A 21 17.87 2.85 -32.22
N ALA A 22 19.03 2.47 -32.76
CA ALA A 22 20.32 2.68 -32.14
C ALA A 22 20.71 4.17 -32.24
N ASP A 23 21.04 4.77 -31.11
CA ASP A 23 21.93 5.93 -31.07
C ASP A 23 22.80 5.80 -29.80
N GLU A 24 24.04 5.36 -30.01
CA GLU A 24 25.06 5.30 -28.96
C GLU A 24 25.72 6.67 -28.85
N SER A 25 25.38 7.41 -27.80
CA SER A 25 26.25 8.47 -27.28
C SER A 25 26.41 8.33 -25.77
N SER A 26 27.67 8.38 -25.36
CA SER A 26 28.15 8.23 -23.99
C SER A 26 27.66 9.38 -23.10
N GLY A 27 26.54 9.16 -22.42
CA GLY A 27 25.97 10.07 -21.44
C GLY A 27 25.54 9.31 -20.19
N SER A 28 25.97 9.80 -19.03
CA SER A 28 25.51 9.38 -17.69
C SER A 28 24.00 9.09 -17.69
N MET A 29 23.60 7.91 -17.18
CA MET A 29 22.23 7.41 -17.17
C MET A 29 21.25 8.36 -16.46
N SER A 30 20.67 9.30 -17.20
CA SER A 30 19.47 10.03 -16.83
C SER A 30 18.26 9.14 -17.16
N SER A 31 17.89 8.23 -16.26
CA SER A 31 16.67 7.44 -16.36
C SER A 31 15.43 8.32 -16.11
N GLY A 32 14.69 8.62 -17.19
CA GLY A 32 13.29 9.06 -17.14
C GLY A 32 12.96 10.29 -16.30
N GLY A 33 13.53 11.48 -16.59
CA GLY A 33 13.01 12.78 -16.11
C GLY A 33 12.99 13.03 -14.59
N PHE A 34 13.14 12.03 -13.73
CA PHE A 34 13.11 12.16 -12.28
C PHE A 34 14.34 12.91 -11.76
N ARG A 35 14.18 13.55 -10.59
CA ARG A 35 15.24 14.20 -9.82
C ARG A 35 15.16 13.68 -8.39
N PRO A 36 15.60 12.43 -8.15
CA PRO A 36 15.41 11.79 -6.86
C PRO A 36 16.28 12.42 -5.77
N THR A 37 15.86 12.28 -4.52
CA THR A 37 16.74 12.54 -3.36
C THR A 37 17.99 11.65 -3.42
N ALA A 38 19.10 12.11 -2.84
CA ALA A 38 20.34 11.32 -2.76
C ALA A 38 20.11 9.97 -2.03
N ALA A 39 19.28 9.97 -0.99
CA ALA A 39 18.90 8.75 -0.27
C ALA A 39 18.19 7.73 -1.17
N LEU A 40 17.19 8.18 -1.95
CA LEU A 40 16.48 7.32 -2.90
C LEU A 40 17.41 6.84 -4.01
N ALA A 41 18.24 7.72 -4.59
CA ALA A 41 19.19 7.33 -5.64
C ALA A 41 20.11 6.19 -5.18
N ARG A 42 20.73 6.31 -4.00
CA ARG A 42 21.57 5.24 -3.42
C ARG A 42 20.79 3.93 -3.28
N VAL A 43 19.53 3.98 -2.85
CA VAL A 43 18.68 2.79 -2.73
C VAL A 43 18.44 2.13 -4.08
N LEU A 44 18.08 2.92 -5.10
CA LEU A 44 17.78 2.41 -6.45
C LEU A 44 19.01 1.86 -7.17
N GLU A 45 20.20 2.36 -6.84
CA GLU A 45 21.49 1.85 -7.30
C GLU A 45 22.00 0.64 -6.49
N GLY A 46 21.24 0.19 -5.48
CA GLY A 46 21.63 -0.95 -4.63
C GLY A 46 22.78 -0.64 -3.67
N GLN A 47 23.07 0.64 -3.41
CA GLN A 47 24.09 1.12 -2.46
C GLN A 47 23.47 1.48 -1.10
N GLY A 48 22.16 1.74 -1.05
CA GLY A 48 21.40 2.07 0.15
C GLY A 48 20.52 0.92 0.64
N THR A 49 20.33 0.84 1.95
CA THR A 49 19.37 -0.10 2.56
C THR A 49 18.01 0.57 2.76
N ILE A 50 16.93 -0.17 2.51
CA ILE A 50 15.57 0.18 2.92
C ILE A 50 15.23 -0.62 4.18
N ARG A 51 14.95 0.05 5.29
CA ARG A 51 14.37 -0.59 6.48
C ARG A 51 12.87 -0.51 6.46
N VAL A 52 12.19 -1.61 6.78
CA VAL A 52 10.72 -1.66 6.77
C VAL A 52 10.24 -1.99 8.17
N GLY A 53 9.38 -1.15 8.76
CA GLY A 53 8.89 -1.26 10.13
C GLY A 53 7.89 -2.40 10.38
N THR A 54 8.16 -3.57 9.81
CA THR A 54 7.41 -4.81 9.98
C THR A 54 8.22 -6.03 9.54
N ARG A 55 7.92 -7.19 10.12
CA ARG A 55 8.39 -8.51 9.66
C ARG A 55 7.39 -9.23 8.74
N ASN A 56 6.23 -8.63 8.47
CA ASN A 56 5.17 -9.28 7.68
C ASN A 56 5.64 -9.48 6.22
N PRO A 57 5.74 -10.73 5.73
CA PRO A 57 6.21 -11.01 4.36
C PRO A 57 5.42 -10.31 3.26
N ALA A 58 4.10 -10.13 3.43
CA ALA A 58 3.27 -9.45 2.42
C ALA A 58 3.58 -7.94 2.36
N LYS A 59 3.86 -7.30 3.50
CA LYS A 59 4.26 -5.89 3.56
C LYS A 59 5.70 -5.70 3.01
N LEU A 60 6.60 -6.64 3.25
CA LEU A 60 7.94 -6.64 2.64
C LEU A 60 7.87 -6.81 1.11
N ALA A 61 7.02 -7.72 0.64
CA ALA A 61 6.77 -7.91 -0.79
C ALA A 61 6.13 -6.68 -1.44
N ALA A 62 5.32 -5.91 -0.70
CA ALA A 62 4.79 -4.64 -1.18
C ALA A 62 5.89 -3.60 -1.40
N VAL A 63 6.88 -3.53 -0.48
CA VAL A 63 8.04 -2.64 -0.62
C VAL A 63 8.88 -3.05 -1.83
N GLU A 64 9.23 -4.33 -1.95
CA GLU A 64 9.95 -4.83 -3.12
C GLU A 64 9.21 -4.45 -4.41
N ARG A 65 7.92 -4.82 -4.51
CA ARG A 65 7.09 -4.54 -5.69
C ARG A 65 7.01 -3.05 -6.04
N ALA A 66 6.98 -2.16 -5.04
CA ALA A 66 6.90 -0.73 -5.26
C ALA A 66 8.22 -0.13 -5.76
N PHE A 67 9.37 -0.62 -5.25
CA PHE A 67 10.69 -0.08 -5.59
C PHE A 67 11.31 -0.73 -6.82
N SER A 68 11.04 -2.01 -7.12
CA SER A 68 11.69 -2.73 -8.24
C SER A 68 11.55 -2.02 -9.60
N PRO A 69 10.41 -1.41 -9.97
CA PRO A 69 10.30 -0.70 -11.25
C PRO A 69 11.20 0.54 -11.38
N PHE A 70 11.69 1.09 -10.27
CA PHE A 70 12.57 2.25 -10.23
C PHE A 70 14.04 1.88 -10.08
N ALA A 71 14.36 0.63 -9.73
CA ALA A 71 15.73 0.19 -9.52
C ALA A 71 16.51 0.19 -10.85
N THR A 72 17.81 0.49 -10.79
CA THR A 72 18.68 0.39 -11.97
C THR A 72 18.88 -1.08 -12.36
N ALA A 73 19.28 -1.35 -13.60
CA ALA A 73 19.45 -2.72 -14.10
C ALA A 73 20.38 -3.58 -13.22
N ASP A 74 21.43 -2.96 -12.66
CA ASP A 74 22.39 -3.61 -11.76
C ASP A 74 22.07 -3.41 -10.26
N GLY A 75 21.10 -2.54 -9.96
CA GLY A 75 20.73 -2.12 -8.61
C GLY A 75 19.88 -3.17 -7.89
N LYS A 76 20.52 -4.06 -7.12
CA LYS A 76 19.77 -4.99 -6.25
C LYS A 76 19.27 -4.28 -4.99
N LEU A 77 17.94 -4.22 -4.83
CA LEU A 77 17.31 -3.66 -3.64
C LEU A 77 17.74 -4.39 -2.35
N ARG A 78 18.15 -3.61 -1.34
CA ARG A 78 18.56 -4.11 -0.03
C ARG A 78 17.47 -3.84 1.01
N ILE A 79 16.47 -4.70 1.05
CA ILE A 79 15.37 -4.59 2.02
C ILE A 79 15.74 -5.30 3.33
N ARG A 80 15.50 -4.64 4.47
CA ARG A 80 15.73 -5.18 5.81
C ARG A 80 14.49 -4.98 6.69
N PRO A 81 13.90 -6.05 7.25
CA PRO A 81 12.79 -5.91 8.19
C PRO A 81 13.29 -5.36 9.54
N ALA A 82 12.48 -4.52 10.16
CA ALA A 82 12.63 -4.05 11.53
C ALA A 82 11.38 -4.46 12.34
N ASP A 83 11.61 -5.02 13.52
CA ASP A 83 10.53 -5.40 14.43
C ASP A 83 10.23 -4.23 15.37
N VAL A 84 9.23 -3.44 15.01
CA VAL A 84 8.88 -2.20 15.71
C VAL A 84 7.36 -2.12 15.92
N ALA A 85 6.97 -1.53 17.04
CA ALA A 85 5.57 -1.29 17.36
C ALA A 85 5.00 -0.13 16.52
N SER A 86 3.69 -0.18 16.22
CA SER A 86 2.98 0.94 15.59
C SER A 86 2.62 2.05 16.58
N GLY A 87 2.54 1.73 17.88
CA GLY A 87 2.07 2.68 18.91
C GLY A 87 0.58 3.04 18.79
N VAL A 88 -0.20 2.28 18.00
CA VAL A 88 -1.66 2.40 17.87
C VAL A 88 -2.30 1.02 18.03
N PRO A 89 -3.62 0.92 18.27
CA PRO A 89 -4.31 -0.37 18.40
C PRO A 89 -4.14 -1.28 17.17
N GLU A 90 -4.26 -2.59 17.37
CA GLU A 90 -4.08 -3.60 16.31
C GLU A 90 -5.06 -3.44 15.15
N GLN A 91 -6.29 -2.98 15.44
CA GLN A 91 -7.25 -2.53 14.45
C GLN A 91 -7.35 -0.99 14.49
N PRO A 92 -6.57 -0.26 13.65
CA PRO A 92 -6.67 1.18 13.53
C PRO A 92 -8.03 1.59 12.96
N ILE A 93 -8.60 2.63 13.54
CA ILE A 93 -9.84 3.26 13.10
C ILE A 93 -9.61 4.76 12.94
N GLY A 94 -9.98 5.27 11.76
CA GLY A 94 -9.84 6.67 11.39
C GLY A 94 -8.44 7.04 10.91
N TRP A 95 -8.37 8.18 10.22
CA TRP A 95 -7.14 8.68 9.62
C TRP A 95 -6.00 8.89 10.63
N GLN A 96 -6.33 9.37 11.84
CA GLN A 96 -5.34 9.70 12.86
C GLN A 96 -4.54 8.46 13.28
N GLU A 97 -5.20 7.34 13.58
CA GLU A 97 -4.53 6.12 14.03
C GLU A 97 -3.75 5.46 12.89
N ILE A 98 -4.33 5.41 11.68
CA ILE A 98 -3.69 4.81 10.50
C ILE A 98 -2.39 5.56 10.15
N VAL A 99 -2.45 6.89 10.07
CA VAL A 99 -1.28 7.72 9.76
C VAL A 99 -0.25 7.66 10.87
N ALA A 100 -0.68 7.71 12.14
CA ALA A 100 0.24 7.60 13.28
C ALA A 100 0.96 6.24 13.28
N GLY A 101 0.25 5.14 13.06
CA GLY A 101 0.84 3.79 12.99
C GLY A 101 1.89 3.67 11.88
N ALA A 102 1.57 4.13 10.67
CA ALA A 102 2.51 4.10 9.55
C ALA A 102 3.75 4.96 9.83
N ARG A 103 3.56 6.19 10.34
CA ARG A 103 4.66 7.11 10.66
C ARG A 103 5.57 6.57 11.78
N ASN A 104 4.98 6.08 12.86
CA ASN A 104 5.73 5.55 14.00
C ASN A 104 6.58 4.35 13.56
N ARG A 105 6.02 3.44 12.74
CA ARG A 105 6.76 2.32 12.16
C ARG A 105 7.93 2.79 11.28
N ALA A 106 7.73 3.81 10.44
CA ALA A 106 8.79 4.32 9.57
C ALA A 106 9.94 4.92 10.37
N ARG A 107 9.63 5.79 11.34
CA ARG A 107 10.64 6.44 12.19
C ARG A 107 11.40 5.45 13.06
N ALA A 108 10.69 4.56 13.76
CA ALA A 108 11.33 3.53 14.57
C ALA A 108 12.19 2.58 13.72
N ALA A 109 11.77 2.26 12.49
CA ALA A 109 12.58 1.47 11.57
C ALA A 109 13.86 2.20 11.14
N PHE A 110 13.81 3.51 10.92
CA PHE A 110 14.98 4.33 10.63
C PHE A 110 15.97 4.36 11.80
N GLU A 111 15.45 4.50 13.02
CA GLU A 111 16.27 4.51 14.25
C GLU A 111 16.84 3.13 14.61
N SER A 112 16.25 2.04 14.11
CA SER A 112 16.66 0.66 14.41
C SER A 112 18.02 0.24 13.84
N GLY A 113 18.63 1.06 12.99
CA GLY A 113 19.99 0.86 12.49
C GLY A 113 20.20 1.49 11.12
N ASP A 114 21.43 1.37 10.61
CA ASP A 114 21.83 2.03 9.36
C ASP A 114 20.90 1.70 8.17
N CYS A 115 20.42 2.74 7.51
CA CYS A 115 19.65 2.69 6.27
C CYS A 115 19.67 4.05 5.56
N ALA A 116 19.39 4.03 4.25
CA ALA A 116 19.20 5.25 3.48
C ALA A 116 17.73 5.70 3.50
N LEU A 117 16.80 4.75 3.58
CA LEU A 117 15.36 4.99 3.66
C LEU A 117 14.72 4.04 4.66
N ALA A 118 13.63 4.50 5.27
CA ALA A 118 12.73 3.66 6.04
C ALA A 118 11.28 3.79 5.59
N VAL A 119 10.53 2.68 5.68
CA VAL A 119 9.15 2.55 5.25
C VAL A 119 8.30 1.99 6.40
N GLY A 120 7.20 2.65 6.71
CA GLY A 120 6.14 2.13 7.58
C GLY A 120 4.85 1.95 6.79
N LEU A 121 4.08 0.90 7.12
CA LEU A 121 2.82 0.55 6.46
C LEU A 121 1.77 0.21 7.50
N GLU A 122 0.59 0.82 7.41
CA GLU A 122 -0.54 0.54 8.30
C GLU A 122 -1.86 0.54 7.53
N ASP A 123 -2.67 -0.50 7.73
CA ASP A 123 -4.01 -0.60 7.15
C ASP A 123 -5.03 -0.28 8.25
N GLY A 124 -6.18 0.29 7.91
CA GLY A 124 -7.26 0.49 8.87
C GLY A 124 -8.57 0.92 8.24
N LEU A 125 -9.57 1.14 9.09
CA LEU A 125 -10.93 1.47 8.66
C LEU A 125 -11.20 2.97 8.77
N VAL A 126 -11.83 3.52 7.74
CA VAL A 126 -12.24 4.93 7.69
C VAL A 126 -13.70 5.00 7.26
N ARG A 127 -14.42 6.00 7.77
CA ARG A 127 -15.79 6.34 7.36
C ARG A 127 -15.79 7.52 6.39
N ILE A 128 -16.59 7.43 5.33
CA ILE A 128 -16.91 8.58 4.47
C ILE A 128 -17.72 9.59 5.30
N PRO A 129 -17.27 10.85 5.41
CA PRO A 129 -18.06 11.90 6.07
C PRO A 129 -19.44 12.03 5.43
N GLY A 130 -20.49 12.16 6.23
CA GLY A 130 -21.87 12.32 5.75
C GLY A 130 -22.58 11.02 5.32
N ALA A 131 -21.92 9.86 5.37
CA ALA A 131 -22.56 8.57 5.04
C ALA A 131 -23.66 8.12 6.01
N GLU A 132 -23.86 8.85 7.11
CA GLU A 132 -24.93 8.65 8.09
C GLU A 132 -26.21 9.43 7.74
N GLU A 133 -26.13 10.43 6.84
CA GLU A 133 -27.20 11.41 6.59
C GLU A 133 -28.29 10.91 5.61
N ASP A 134 -28.10 9.74 4.98
CA ASP A 134 -29.10 9.12 4.08
C ASP A 134 -30.31 8.47 4.82
N GLY A 135 -30.64 8.96 6.01
CA GLY A 135 -31.96 8.74 6.64
C GLY A 135 -32.21 7.35 7.21
N THR A 136 -31.18 6.60 7.58
CA THR A 136 -31.32 5.35 8.37
C THR A 136 -31.01 5.59 9.85
N GLU A 137 -31.63 6.62 10.43
CA GLU A 137 -31.50 6.94 11.87
C GLU A 137 -32.18 5.92 12.80
N ASP A 138 -32.93 4.95 12.27
CA ASP A 138 -33.83 4.13 13.09
C ASP A 138 -33.47 2.64 13.14
N ARG A 139 -32.27 2.35 13.67
CA ARG A 139 -32.01 1.10 14.41
C ARG A 139 -31.12 1.39 15.62
N ILE A 140 -31.80 1.90 16.65
CA ILE A 140 -31.31 2.12 18.01
C ILE A 140 -30.47 0.91 18.48
N GLY A 141 -29.14 1.09 18.57
CA GLY A 141 -28.21 0.14 19.18
C GLY A 141 -27.01 -0.31 18.32
N ASP A 142 -27.05 -0.12 17.01
CA ASP A 142 -26.00 -0.58 16.09
C ASP A 142 -25.45 0.63 15.30
N ARG A 143 -24.23 1.08 15.60
CA ARG A 143 -23.59 2.17 14.84
C ARG A 143 -23.53 1.72 13.38
N SER A 144 -24.28 2.39 12.50
CA SER A 144 -24.30 2.11 11.06
C SER A 144 -22.88 1.91 10.55
N VAL A 145 -22.60 0.81 9.86
CA VAL A 145 -21.29 0.55 9.23
C VAL A 145 -21.21 1.19 7.84
N ALA A 146 -22.28 1.86 7.39
CA ALA A 146 -22.36 2.51 6.10
C ALA A 146 -21.20 3.49 5.88
N GLY A 147 -20.73 3.53 4.62
CA GLY A 147 -19.59 4.36 4.23
C GLY A 147 -18.26 3.97 4.88
N THR A 148 -18.15 2.85 5.60
CA THR A 148 -16.88 2.39 6.16
C THR A 148 -16.10 1.57 5.13
N PHE A 149 -14.84 1.93 4.92
CA PHE A 149 -13.93 1.24 4.00
C PHE A 149 -12.54 1.08 4.62
N ASN A 150 -11.80 0.09 4.13
CA ASN A 150 -10.40 -0.12 4.45
C ASN A 150 -9.51 0.74 3.54
N VAL A 151 -8.47 1.34 4.11
CA VAL A 151 -7.40 2.03 3.40
C VAL A 151 -6.04 1.68 4.03
N GLY A 152 -5.01 1.58 3.20
CA GLY A 152 -3.62 1.43 3.63
C GLY A 152 -2.88 2.75 3.52
N CYS A 153 -2.02 3.06 4.49
CA CYS A 153 -1.12 4.19 4.48
C CYS A 153 0.33 3.70 4.46
N ALA A 154 1.14 4.30 3.60
CA ALA A 154 2.59 4.19 3.62
C ALA A 154 3.20 5.50 4.10
N TRP A 155 4.24 5.41 4.93
CA TRP A 155 5.05 6.55 5.36
C TRP A 155 6.52 6.25 5.08
N LEU A 156 7.22 7.19 4.45
CA LEU A 156 8.62 7.10 4.07
C LEU A 156 9.42 8.18 4.79
N THR A 157 10.65 7.85 5.21
CA THR A 157 11.61 8.82 5.76
C THR A 157 13.05 8.50 5.34
N ASP A 158 13.86 9.53 5.09
CA ASP A 158 15.33 9.44 4.99
C ASP A 158 16.06 10.05 6.21
N GLY A 159 15.31 10.38 7.26
CA GLY A 159 15.79 11.09 8.45
C GLY A 159 15.69 12.62 8.36
N THR A 160 15.59 13.19 7.16
CA THR A 160 15.47 14.64 6.92
C THR A 160 14.19 15.03 6.18
N ARG A 161 13.66 14.12 5.38
CA ARG A 161 12.42 14.25 4.61
C ARG A 161 11.45 13.16 5.03
N GLU A 162 10.18 13.52 5.08
CA GLU A 162 9.08 12.57 5.23
C GLU A 162 8.02 12.77 4.14
N ALA A 163 7.42 11.66 3.71
CA ALA A 163 6.26 11.67 2.82
C ALA A 163 5.34 10.49 3.11
N HIS A 164 4.11 10.60 2.64
CA HIS A 164 3.10 9.57 2.81
C HIS A 164 2.24 9.41 1.57
N GLY A 165 1.58 8.27 1.49
CA GLY A 165 0.66 7.93 0.41
C GLY A 165 -0.36 6.92 0.91
N PHE A 166 -1.44 6.78 0.15
CA PHE A 166 -2.53 5.87 0.48
C PHE A 166 -2.79 4.91 -0.67
N SER A 167 -3.25 3.70 -0.34
CA SER A 167 -3.80 2.77 -1.33
C SER A 167 -5.26 3.13 -1.64
N ALA A 168 -5.85 2.46 -2.61
CA ALA A 168 -7.28 2.60 -2.88
C ALA A 168 -8.15 2.16 -1.68
N GLY A 169 -9.36 2.71 -1.55
CA GLY A 169 -10.34 2.25 -0.57
C GLY A 169 -11.07 0.97 -1.05
N PHE A 170 -11.41 0.05 -0.14
CA PHE A 170 -12.37 -1.03 -0.43
C PHE A 170 -13.22 -1.39 0.79
N VAL A 171 -14.41 -1.93 0.56
CA VAL A 171 -15.38 -2.23 1.63
C VAL A 171 -15.32 -3.72 2.00
N TYR A 172 -15.29 -4.00 3.30
CA TYR A 172 -15.45 -5.35 3.84
C TYR A 172 -16.95 -5.68 4.00
N PRO A 173 -17.34 -6.98 4.04
CA PRO A 173 -18.69 -7.37 4.41
C PRO A 173 -19.11 -6.76 5.75
N GLU A 174 -20.37 -6.33 5.87
CA GLU A 174 -20.90 -5.68 7.08
C GLU A 174 -20.74 -6.53 8.34
N ALA A 175 -20.86 -7.86 8.21
CA ALA A 175 -20.64 -8.83 9.28
C ALA A 175 -19.22 -8.76 9.88
N CYS A 176 -18.22 -8.27 9.13
CA CYS A 176 -16.87 -8.01 9.64
C CYS A 176 -16.74 -6.59 10.21
N LEU A 177 -17.42 -5.60 9.62
CA LEU A 177 -17.29 -4.20 10.01
C LEU A 177 -17.86 -3.92 11.41
N GLY A 178 -18.99 -4.52 11.77
CA GLY A 178 -19.63 -4.28 13.07
C GLY A 178 -18.70 -4.57 14.27
N PRO A 179 -18.20 -5.82 14.42
CA PRO A 179 -17.27 -6.16 15.49
C PRO A 179 -15.92 -5.41 15.38
N ALA A 180 -15.41 -5.17 14.16
CA ALA A 180 -14.17 -4.41 13.98
C ALA A 180 -14.29 -2.97 14.50
N LEU A 181 -15.44 -2.32 14.32
CA LEU A 181 -15.66 -0.95 14.77
C LEU A 181 -16.02 -0.85 16.26
N ARG A 182 -16.83 -1.79 16.78
CA ARG A 182 -17.30 -1.75 18.18
C ARG A 182 -16.27 -2.30 19.16
N GLU A 183 -15.65 -3.42 18.81
CA GLU A 183 -14.80 -4.21 19.70
C GLU A 183 -13.31 -4.09 19.33
N ARG A 184 -12.98 -3.41 18.22
CA ARG A 184 -11.63 -3.38 17.64
C ARG A 184 -11.08 -4.78 17.35
N ALA A 185 -11.97 -5.73 17.07
CA ALA A 185 -11.58 -7.06 16.65
C ALA A 185 -10.80 -6.98 15.32
N PRO A 186 -9.69 -7.73 15.15
CA PRO A 186 -8.89 -7.70 13.92
C PRO A 186 -9.74 -8.08 12.70
N ILE A 187 -9.94 -7.14 11.77
CA ILE A 187 -10.82 -7.37 10.61
C ILE A 187 -10.30 -8.48 9.69
N GLY A 188 -8.99 -8.71 9.72
CA GLY A 188 -8.31 -9.86 9.12
C GLY A 188 -9.00 -11.17 9.50
N ASP A 189 -9.10 -11.40 10.80
CA ASP A 189 -9.57 -12.65 11.41
C ASP A 189 -11.09 -12.80 11.29
N LEU A 190 -11.83 -11.69 11.42
CA LEU A 190 -13.27 -11.66 11.19
C LEU A 190 -13.60 -12.08 9.76
N PHE A 191 -12.88 -11.53 8.77
CA PHE A 191 -13.07 -11.89 7.37
C PHE A 191 -12.65 -13.33 7.09
N ASP A 192 -11.52 -13.78 7.64
CA ASP A 192 -11.08 -15.17 7.49
C ASP A 192 -12.13 -16.15 8.02
N THR A 193 -12.75 -15.84 9.16
CA THR A 193 -13.82 -16.63 9.74
C THR A 193 -15.07 -16.64 8.85
N LEU A 194 -15.54 -15.47 8.44
CA LEU A 194 -16.68 -15.35 7.53
C LEU A 194 -16.45 -16.11 6.21
N TRP A 195 -15.26 -15.99 5.64
CA TRP A 195 -14.90 -16.64 4.37
C TRP A 195 -14.99 -18.16 4.47
N ARG A 196 -14.43 -18.76 5.55
CA ARG A 196 -14.50 -20.21 5.78
C ARG A 196 -15.95 -20.69 5.87
N HIS A 197 -16.78 -19.98 6.64
CA HIS A 197 -18.19 -20.35 6.82
C HIS A 197 -18.99 -20.37 5.51
N HIS A 198 -18.77 -19.39 4.62
CA HIS A 198 -19.55 -19.28 3.38
C HIS A 198 -19.00 -20.07 2.20
N ARG A 199 -17.67 -20.26 2.10
CA ARG A 199 -17.03 -20.76 0.88
C ARG A 199 -16.29 -22.08 1.03
N ASP A 200 -15.77 -22.40 2.21
CA ASP A 200 -15.11 -23.69 2.43
C ASP A 200 -16.13 -24.81 2.74
N ALA A 201 -17.34 -24.47 3.19
CA ALA A 201 -18.43 -25.43 3.43
C ALA A 201 -19.06 -25.99 2.14
N SER A 202 -18.85 -25.37 0.98
CA SER A 202 -19.52 -25.70 -0.28
C SER A 202 -18.60 -26.25 -1.39
N HIS A 203 -17.28 -26.20 -1.21
CA HIS A 203 -16.31 -26.60 -2.23
C HIS A 203 -15.29 -27.56 -1.61
N GLY A 204 -15.59 -28.87 -1.67
CA GLY A 204 -14.68 -29.92 -1.26
C GLY A 204 -13.29 -29.72 -1.88
N SER A 205 -12.30 -29.53 -1.01
CA SER A 205 -10.87 -29.61 -1.31
C SER A 205 -10.32 -28.64 -2.37
N ALA A 206 -10.20 -27.38 -2.00
CA ALA A 206 -8.98 -26.63 -2.32
C ALA A 206 -8.46 -26.05 -1.01
N LYS A 207 -7.19 -26.31 -0.66
CA LYS A 207 -6.52 -25.63 0.45
C LYS A 207 -6.50 -24.13 0.15
N THR A 208 -7.57 -23.42 0.49
CA THR A 208 -7.63 -21.97 0.54
C THR A 208 -6.59 -21.56 1.58
N ALA A 209 -5.40 -21.20 1.09
CA ALA A 209 -4.33 -20.76 1.95
C ALA A 209 -4.87 -19.61 2.83
N PRO A 210 -4.50 -19.55 4.12
CA PRO A 210 -4.93 -18.47 5.01
C PRO A 210 -4.67 -17.12 4.34
N SER A 211 -5.47 -16.09 4.66
CA SER A 211 -5.36 -14.75 4.07
C SER A 211 -3.92 -14.21 4.10
N GLY A 212 -3.11 -14.71 5.04
CA GLY A 212 -1.68 -14.45 5.18
C GLY A 212 -0.77 -14.93 4.05
N ARG A 213 -1.18 -15.80 3.10
CA ARG A 213 -0.34 -16.15 1.94
C ARG A 213 -0.65 -15.27 0.73
N MET A 214 0.14 -14.21 0.59
CA MET A 214 0.31 -13.27 -0.54
C MET A 214 -0.93 -12.54 -1.10
N GLY A 215 -2.10 -13.17 -1.19
CA GLY A 215 -3.33 -12.57 -1.71
C GLY A 215 -3.99 -11.58 -0.75
N GLY A 216 -3.98 -11.84 0.57
CA GLY A 216 -4.74 -11.04 1.55
C GLY A 216 -6.25 -11.11 1.36
N ASN A 217 -6.97 -10.40 2.23
CA ASN A 217 -8.44 -10.32 2.15
C ASN A 217 -8.89 -9.68 0.84
N ILE A 218 -8.21 -8.61 0.40
CA ILE A 218 -8.48 -7.93 -0.86
C ILE A 218 -8.26 -8.84 -2.08
N GLY A 219 -7.23 -9.70 -2.07
CA GLY A 219 -7.02 -10.69 -3.13
C GLY A 219 -8.14 -11.70 -3.21
N ARG A 220 -8.68 -12.16 -2.08
CA ARG A 220 -9.85 -13.05 -2.07
C ARG A 220 -11.11 -12.35 -2.58
N LEU A 221 -11.37 -11.12 -2.14
CA LEU A 221 -12.53 -10.33 -2.56
C LEU A 221 -12.49 -9.99 -4.06
N THR A 222 -11.30 -9.81 -4.63
CA THR A 222 -11.12 -9.44 -6.06
C THR A 222 -10.84 -10.63 -6.98
N GLY A 223 -10.79 -11.85 -6.44
CA GLY A 223 -10.42 -13.05 -7.20
C GLY A 223 -9.02 -12.97 -7.79
N GLY A 224 -8.06 -12.43 -7.03
CA GLY A 224 -6.64 -12.30 -7.39
C GLY A 224 -6.29 -11.10 -8.27
N ARG A 225 -7.26 -10.26 -8.67
CA ARG A 225 -7.00 -9.08 -9.52
C ARG A 225 -6.26 -7.97 -8.80
N LEU A 226 -6.38 -7.92 -7.48
CA LEU A 226 -5.61 -7.02 -6.62
C LEU A 226 -5.09 -7.80 -5.42
N GLU A 227 -3.81 -8.17 -5.48
CA GLU A 227 -3.11 -8.86 -4.39
C GLU A 227 -2.70 -7.89 -3.29
N ARG A 228 -2.47 -8.40 -2.07
CA ARG A 228 -2.08 -7.58 -0.91
C ARG A 228 -0.77 -6.82 -1.11
N SER A 229 0.22 -7.45 -1.74
CA SER A 229 1.49 -6.79 -2.06
C SER A 229 1.28 -5.65 -3.07
N GLY A 230 0.44 -5.87 -4.08
CA GLY A 230 0.03 -4.83 -5.05
C GLY A 230 -0.74 -3.69 -4.39
N TYR A 231 -1.64 -4.00 -3.48
CA TYR A 231 -2.40 -3.02 -2.71
C TYR A 231 -1.49 -2.13 -1.85
N GLY A 232 -0.58 -2.72 -1.08
CA GLY A 232 0.41 -1.96 -0.30
C GLY A 232 1.37 -1.16 -1.18
N ALA A 233 1.75 -1.70 -2.34
CA ALA A 233 2.65 -1.02 -3.28
C ALA A 233 2.04 0.30 -3.82
N GLN A 234 0.72 0.39 -3.98
CA GLN A 234 0.05 1.64 -4.37
C GLN A 234 0.39 2.78 -3.40
N ALA A 235 0.22 2.53 -2.09
CA ALA A 235 0.49 3.52 -1.06
C ALA A 235 1.96 3.98 -1.07
N ILE A 236 2.89 3.03 -1.26
CA ILE A 236 4.34 3.32 -1.31
C ILE A 236 4.70 4.14 -2.54
N VAL A 237 4.18 3.78 -3.73
CA VAL A 237 4.40 4.55 -4.96
C VAL A 237 3.89 5.98 -4.80
N CYS A 238 2.71 6.17 -4.21
CA CYS A 238 2.21 7.51 -3.91
C CYS A 238 3.11 8.27 -2.93
N ALA A 239 3.65 7.60 -1.90
CA ALA A 239 4.57 8.22 -0.94
C ALA A 239 5.94 8.59 -1.57
N LEU A 240 6.38 7.86 -2.60
CA LEU A 240 7.65 8.11 -3.29
C LEU A 240 7.66 9.40 -4.12
N VAL A 241 6.50 9.97 -4.46
CA VAL A 241 6.40 11.15 -5.34
C VAL A 241 7.28 12.32 -4.86
N ARG A 242 7.30 12.60 -3.55
CA ARG A 242 8.14 13.66 -2.96
C ARG A 242 9.63 13.33 -2.90
N PHE A 243 9.99 12.06 -3.04
CA PHE A 243 11.37 11.60 -3.10
C PHE A 243 11.89 11.52 -4.53
N LEU A 244 10.99 11.40 -5.52
CA LEU A 244 11.31 11.28 -6.95
C LEU A 244 11.52 12.65 -7.65
N HIS A 245 10.92 13.72 -7.13
CA HIS A 245 10.84 15.02 -7.79
C HIS A 245 11.32 16.17 -6.87
N THR A 246 12.57 16.12 -6.43
CA THR A 246 13.15 17.20 -5.60
C THR A 246 13.10 18.57 -6.30
N ASP A 247 13.20 18.56 -7.63
CA ASP A 247 13.01 19.72 -8.48
C ASP A 247 11.60 20.33 -8.43
N LEU A 248 10.57 19.59 -8.04
CA LEU A 248 9.21 20.14 -7.90
C LEU A 248 8.83 20.43 -6.46
N TYR A 249 9.35 19.66 -5.51
CA TYR A 249 8.92 19.72 -4.10
C TYR A 249 9.86 20.51 -3.18
N ASP A 250 11.03 20.95 -3.65
CA ASP A 250 12.03 21.66 -2.83
C ASP A 250 12.26 23.12 -3.23
N GLN A 251 11.41 23.66 -4.12
CA GLN A 251 11.58 25.01 -4.68
C GLN A 251 11.59 26.12 -3.62
N ASP A 252 10.87 25.94 -2.52
CA ASP A 252 10.74 26.93 -1.44
C ASP A 252 11.75 26.73 -0.29
N ARG A 253 12.70 25.78 -0.41
CA ARG A 253 13.76 25.63 0.61
C ARG A 253 14.81 26.74 0.43
N ALA A 254 15.05 27.50 1.49
CA ALA A 254 16.06 28.55 1.49
C ALA A 254 17.44 27.97 1.09
N PRO A 255 18.31 28.73 0.39
CA PRO A 255 19.59 28.22 -0.15
C PRO A 255 20.60 27.65 0.87
N GLY A 256 20.31 27.69 2.18
CA GLY A 256 21.13 27.12 3.26
C GLY A 256 20.59 25.83 3.89
N ASP A 257 19.39 25.37 3.51
CA ASP A 257 18.73 24.16 4.05
C ASP A 257 18.93 22.91 3.17
N ARG A 258 19.91 22.94 2.25
CA ARG A 258 20.33 21.74 1.51
C ARG A 258 21.30 20.92 2.38
N PRO A 259 21.10 19.60 2.50
CA PRO A 259 21.93 18.74 3.34
C PRO A 259 23.39 18.66 2.87
#